data_AF-A0A9E1LX59-F1
#
_entry.id   AF-A0A9E1LX59-F1
#
_cell.length_a   1.000
_cell.length_b   1.000
_cell.length_c   1.000
_cell.angle_alpha   90.00
_cell.angle_beta   90.00
_cell.angle_gamma   90.00
#
_symmetry.space_group_name_H-M   'P 1'
#
loop_
_entity.id
_entity.type
_entity.pdbx_description
1 polymer ?
#
loop_
_entity_poly.entity_id
_entity_poly.type
_entity_poly.pdbx_seq_one_letter_code
_entity_poly.pdbx_strand_id
1 'polypeptide(L)' 'MQRPAPTPLVTLHDPDINHPLKEVDAASLATAETPEQVVRILKYVIDGEL' A
#
# COMPACT_ATOMS: atom_id res chain seq x y z
N MET A 1 -9.48 -25.44 10.68
CA MET A 1 -9.90 -24.04 10.44
C MET A 1 -8.67 -23.26 10.01
N GLN A 2 -8.43 -23.07 8.71
CA GLN A 2 -7.29 -22.26 8.23
C GLN A 2 -7.63 -20.78 8.48
N ARG A 3 -6.78 -20.04 9.20
CA ARG A 3 -6.94 -18.58 9.34
C ARG A 3 -6.89 -17.96 7.93
N PRO A 4 -7.79 -17.02 7.58
CA PRO A 4 -7.67 -16.32 6.31
C PRO A 4 -6.31 -15.62 6.21
N ALA A 5 -5.75 -15.61 5.01
CA ALA A 5 -4.54 -14.83 4.74
C ALA A 5 -4.79 -13.35 5.07
N PRO A 6 -3.78 -12.63 5.54
CA PRO A 6 -3.92 -11.19 5.78
C PRO A 6 -4.30 -10.47 4.49
N THR A 7 -5.17 -9.48 4.59
CA THR A 7 -5.56 -8.63 3.46
C THR A 7 -4.34 -7.82 2.99
N PRO A 8 -4.01 -7.86 1.69
CA PRO A 8 -3.00 -6.98 1.10
C PRO A 8 -3.33 -5.50 1.35
N LEU A 9 -2.34 -4.70 1.72
CA LEU A 9 -2.53 -3.29 2.12
C LEU A 9 -1.70 -2.34 1.26
N VAL A 10 -2.33 -1.23 0.87
CA VAL A 10 -1.69 -0.06 0.25
C VAL A 10 -2.07 1.16 1.09
N THR A 11 -1.08 1.94 1.52
CA THR A 11 -1.29 3.16 2.31
C THR A 11 -1.19 4.41 1.44
N LEU A 12 -2.00 5.43 1.75
CA LEU A 12 -1.94 6.75 1.13
C LEU A 12 -1.84 7.80 2.22
N HIS A 13 -0.74 8.53 2.28
CA HIS A 13 -0.57 9.66 3.18
C HIS A 13 0.51 10.63 2.73
N ASP A 14 0.48 11.82 3.33
CA ASP A 14 1.52 12.82 3.17
C ASP A 14 2.89 12.33 3.72
N PRO A 15 4.03 12.66 3.08
CA PRO A 15 5.35 12.31 3.58
C PRO A 15 5.66 12.84 4.99
N ASP A 16 5.02 13.94 5.42
CA ASP A 16 5.23 14.52 6.75
C ASP A 16 4.85 13.58 7.89
N ILE A 17 4.01 12.56 7.62
CA ILE A 17 3.58 11.58 8.63
C ILE A 17 4.24 10.20 8.52
N ASN A 18 5.30 10.06 7.71
CA ASN A 18 6.07 8.81 7.58
C ASN A 18 6.62 8.32 8.94
N HIS A 19 7.20 9.20 9.76
CA HIS A 19 7.75 8.78 11.05
C HIS A 19 6.64 8.30 12.02
N PRO A 20 5.51 9.02 12.19
CA PRO A 20 4.36 8.52 12.92
C PRO A 20 3.80 7.18 12.40
N LEU A 21 3.80 6.96 11.08
CA LEU A 21 3.18 5.80 10.43
C LEU A 21 4.13 4.66 10.06
N LYS A 22 5.40 4.72 10.48
CA LYS A 22 6.45 3.73 10.12
C LYS A 22 6.05 2.27 10.32
N GLU A 23 5.23 1.96 11.32
CA GLU A 23 4.77 0.58 11.62
C GLU A 23 3.66 0.13 10.65
N VAL A 24 2.84 1.08 10.19
CA VAL A 24 1.80 0.85 9.18
C VAL A 24 2.46 0.67 7.82
N ASP A 25 3.47 1.48 7.49
CA ASP A 25 4.25 1.32 6.26
C ASP A 25 4.99 -0.01 6.23
N ALA A 26 5.56 -0.44 7.35
CA ALA A 26 6.21 -1.75 7.46
C ALA A 26 5.23 -2.93 7.26
N ALA A 27 3.94 -2.74 7.54
CA ALA A 27 2.89 -3.74 7.32
C ALA A 27 2.26 -3.66 5.91
N SER A 28 2.52 -2.58 5.17
CA SER A 28 1.94 -2.31 3.85
C SER A 28 2.82 -2.88 2.75
N LEU A 29 2.20 -3.26 1.63
CA LEU A 29 2.93 -3.76 0.45
C LEU A 29 3.42 -2.61 -0.44
N ALA A 30 2.77 -1.45 -0.33
CA ALA A 30 3.16 -0.22 -1.00
C ALA A 30 2.60 0.99 -0.24
N THR A 31 3.34 2.10 -0.29
CA THR A 31 2.92 3.41 0.23
C THR A 31 2.84 4.40 -0.93
N ALA A 32 1.83 5.26 -0.92
CA ALA A 32 1.58 6.31 -1.89
C ALA A 32 1.42 7.66 -1.19
N GLU A 33 1.76 8.73 -1.91
CA GLU A 33 1.59 10.12 -1.53
C GLU A 33 0.44 10.78 -2.32
N THR A 34 0.10 10.23 -3.49
CA THR A 34 -1.02 10.72 -4.31
C THR A 34 -1.99 9.60 -4.73
N PRO A 35 -3.27 9.92 -4.99
CA PRO A 35 -4.22 8.94 -5.51
C PRO A 35 -3.79 8.30 -6.84
N GLU A 36 -3.10 9.03 -7.71
CA GLU A 36 -2.62 8.51 -9.00
C GLU A 36 -1.57 7.42 -8.81
N GLN A 37 -0.73 7.50 -7.77
CA GLN A 37 0.19 6.42 -7.41
C GLN A 37 -0.56 5.17 -6.97
N VAL A 38 -1.66 5.31 -6.21
CA VAL A 38 -2.52 4.17 -5.83
C VAL A 38 -3.08 3.48 -7.07
N VAL A 39 -3.60 4.26 -8.04
CA VAL A 39 -4.11 3.71 -9.30
C VAL A 39 -3.01 2.96 -10.07
N ARG A 40 -1.79 3.51 -10.14
CA ARG A 40 -0.65 2.83 -10.78
C ARG A 40 -0.29 1.51 -10.08
N ILE A 41 -0.26 1.49 -8.74
CA ILE A 41 -0.01 0.28 -7.95
C ILE A 41 -1.08 -0.77 -8.25
N LEU A 42 -2.36 -0.39 -8.22
CA LEU A 42 -3.46 -1.31 -8.50
C LEU A 42 -3.40 -1.83 -9.94
N LYS A 43 -3.08 -0.98 -10.92
CA LYS A 43 -2.90 -1.40 -12.31
C LYS A 43 -1.78 -2.44 -12.43
N TYR A 44 -0.63 -2.21 -11.80
CA TYR A 44 0.46 -3.18 -11.78
C TYR A 44 0.05 -4.52 -11.15
N VAL A 45 -0.69 -4.48 -10.02
CA VAL A 45 -1.12 -5.70 -9.33
C VAL A 45 -2.15 -6.50 -10.13
N ILE A 46 -3.06 -5.83 -10.83
CA ILE A 46 -4.15 -6.48 -11.57
C ILE A 46 -3.68 -6.94 -12.96
N ASP A 47 -2.99 -6.07 -13.69
CA ASP A 47 -2.65 -6.27 -15.11
C ASP A 47 -1.21 -6.79 -15.30
N GLY A 48 -0.33 -6.64 -14.30
CA GLY A 48 1.08 -7.02 -14.42
C GLY A 48 1.95 -6.07 -15.27
N GLU A 49 1.45 -4.87 -15.57
CA GLU A 49 2.15 -3.87 -16.39
C GLU A 49 2.78 -2.77 -15.53
N LEU A 50 4.06 -2.47 -15.78
CA LEU A 50 4.84 -1.42 -15.09
C LEU A 50 4.98 -0.15 -15.95
#